data_AF-A0A957R1U4-F1
#
_entry.id   AF-A0A957R1U4-F1
#
_cell.length_a   1.000
_cell.length_b   1.000
_cell.length_c   1.000
_cell.angle_alpha   90.00
_cell.angle_beta   90.00
_cell.angle_gamma   90.00
#
_symmetry.space_group_name_H-M   'P 1'
#
loop_
_entity.id
_entity.type
_entity.pdbx_description
1 polymer ?
#
loop_
_entity_poly.entity_id
_entity_poly.type
_entity_poly.pdbx_seq_one_letter_code
_entity_poly.pdbx_strand_id
1 'polypeptide(L)'
;MAHSSRSRVTLPELPRPARIGINAQLLSGPPGYRQAGIHVYIRQLLAALPDDPQLQYHLYTGRSEQTLAQQTLAKFQTSRSNLPTERALYRILWEQLVWPAQARQQQLDLLHSLAFVTPILNRRPTIVTVYDLSFLHYPEAFPRLQQLYLATQTRRSCR
;
A
#
# COMPACT_ATOMS: atom_id res chain seq x y z
N MET A 1 -37.61 -3.42 5.58
CA MET A 1 -36.30 -2.97 6.09
C MET A 1 -35.46 -2.54 4.90
N ALA A 2 -35.14 -1.25 4.83
CA ALA A 2 -34.68 -0.57 3.62
C ALA A 2 -33.27 -1.02 3.19
N HIS A 3 -33.19 -1.52 1.95
CA HIS A 3 -31.93 -1.64 1.20
C HIS A 3 -31.34 -0.25 1.01
N SER A 4 -30.26 0.06 1.74
CA SER A 4 -29.44 1.22 1.46
C SER A 4 -28.78 1.03 0.10
N SER A 5 -29.38 1.62 -0.94
CA SER A 5 -28.80 1.75 -2.28
C SER A 5 -27.45 2.45 -2.16
N ARG A 6 -26.37 1.68 -2.15
CA ARG A 6 -25.02 2.23 -2.30
C ARG A 6 -24.97 2.80 -3.70
N SER A 7 -24.98 4.12 -3.80
CA SER A 7 -24.70 4.86 -5.03
C SER A 7 -23.41 4.29 -5.65
N ARG A 8 -23.55 3.50 -6.71
CA ARG A 8 -22.42 3.04 -7.51
C ARG A 8 -21.81 4.29 -8.12
N VAL A 9 -20.59 4.63 -7.71
CA VAL A 9 -19.78 5.61 -8.44
C VAL A 9 -19.50 4.94 -9.79
N THR A 10 -20.22 5.36 -10.83
CA THR A 10 -19.96 4.92 -12.19
C THR A 10 -18.64 5.54 -12.60
N LEU A 11 -17.57 4.74 -12.65
CA LEU A 11 -16.31 5.20 -13.21
C LEU A 11 -16.55 5.52 -14.70
N PRO A 12 -16.00 6.63 -15.22
CA PRO A 12 -16.02 6.86 -16.66
C PRO A 12 -15.36 5.66 -17.35
N GLU A 13 -15.91 5.24 -18.48
CA GLU A 13 -15.39 4.10 -19.23
C GLU A 13 -13.93 4.37 -19.61
N LEU A 14 -13.01 3.58 -19.05
CA LEU A 14 -11.59 3.76 -19.29
C LEU A 14 -11.21 3.14 -20.64
N PRO A 15 -10.33 3.78 -21.43
CA PRO A 15 -9.93 3.27 -22.75
C PRO A 15 -9.22 1.91 -22.70
N ARG A 16 -8.77 1.52 -21.51
CA ARG A 16 -8.29 0.18 -21.15
C ARG A 16 -8.42 -0.01 -19.64
N PRO A 17 -8.37 -1.24 -19.12
CA PRO A 17 -8.32 -1.46 -17.67
C PRO A 17 -7.18 -0.66 -17.01
N ALA A 18 -7.50 0.03 -15.92
CA ALA A 18 -6.52 0.75 -15.12
C ALA A 18 -5.63 -0.23 -14.37
N ARG A 19 -4.31 -0.05 -14.47
CA ARG A 19 -3.32 -0.89 -13.80
C ARG A 19 -2.91 -0.23 -12.50
N ILE A 20 -3.32 -0.79 -11.37
CA ILE A 20 -3.17 -0.20 -10.04
C ILE A 20 -2.13 -0.99 -9.25
N GLY A 21 -1.02 -0.36 -8.87
CA GLY A 21 -0.03 -0.96 -8.00
C GLY A 21 -0.29 -0.67 -6.54
N ILE A 22 -0.45 -1.70 -5.72
CA ILE A 22 -0.71 -1.57 -4.29
C ILE A 22 0.52 -2.03 -3.51
N ASN A 23 1.19 -1.10 -2.84
CA ASN A 23 2.27 -1.42 -1.92
C ASN A 23 1.69 -1.85 -0.57
N ALA A 24 1.74 -3.15 -0.29
CA ALA A 24 1.30 -3.78 0.94
C ALA A 24 2.47 -4.41 1.73
N GLN A 25 3.68 -3.84 1.64
CA GLN A 25 4.86 -4.32 2.38
C GLN A 25 4.64 -4.39 3.89
N LEU A 26 3.75 -3.56 4.44
CA LEU A 26 3.37 -3.59 5.86
C LEU A 26 2.51 -4.80 6.26
N LEU A 27 2.11 -5.69 5.33
CA LEU A 27 1.52 -6.99 5.67
C LEU A 27 2.53 -8.04 6.13
N SER A 28 3.82 -7.81 5.88
CA SER A 28 4.88 -8.77 6.19
C SER A 28 5.56 -8.45 7.52
N GLY A 29 5.75 -9.46 8.36
CA GLY A 29 6.48 -9.35 9.62
C GLY A 29 6.11 -10.47 10.60
N PRO A 30 6.90 -10.68 11.67
CA PRO A 30 6.59 -11.67 12.70
C PRO A 30 5.34 -11.27 13.51
N PRO A 31 4.54 -12.24 13.98
CA PRO A 31 3.34 -11.98 14.78
C PRO A 31 3.65 -11.17 16.04
N GLY A 32 2.85 -10.13 16.32
CA GLY A 32 2.98 -9.28 17.51
C GLY A 32 1.96 -8.14 17.59
N TYR A 33 1.91 -7.44 18.73
CA TYR A 33 0.94 -6.35 19.03
C TYR A 33 0.89 -5.24 17.96
N ARG A 34 2.03 -4.97 17.30
CA ARG A 34 2.15 -3.99 16.20
C ARG A 34 1.44 -4.41 14.90
N GLN A 35 0.94 -5.64 14.79
CA GLN A 35 0.19 -6.09 13.61
C GLN A 35 -1.32 -5.86 13.69
N ALA A 36 -1.90 -5.66 14.89
CA ALA A 36 -3.34 -5.79 15.05
C ALA A 36 -4.16 -4.75 14.26
N GLY A 37 -3.73 -3.48 14.18
CA GLY A 37 -4.48 -2.43 13.48
C GLY A 37 -4.23 -2.40 11.97
N ILE A 38 -3.00 -2.03 11.57
CA ILE A 38 -2.65 -1.79 10.17
C ILE A 38 -2.79 -3.07 9.32
N HIS A 39 -2.41 -4.25 9.82
CA HIS A 39 -2.57 -5.48 9.02
C HIS A 39 -4.05 -5.80 8.81
N VAL A 40 -4.89 -5.65 9.84
CA VAL A 40 -6.33 -5.88 9.71
C VAL A 40 -6.92 -4.88 8.72
N TYR A 41 -6.56 -3.60 8.82
CA TYR A 41 -7.01 -2.61 7.85
C TYR A 41 -6.61 -3.01 6.42
N ILE A 42 -5.34 -3.32 6.17
CA ILE A 42 -4.87 -3.66 4.83
C ILE A 42 -5.59 -4.91 4.32
N ARG A 43 -5.73 -5.95 5.14
CA ARG A 43 -6.46 -7.17 4.76
C ARG A 43 -7.91 -6.88 4.38
N GLN A 44 -8.62 -6.09 5.19
CA GLN A 44 -10.01 -5.75 4.93
C GLN A 44 -10.16 -4.83 3.72
N LEU A 45 -9.25 -3.88 3.54
CA LEU A 45 -9.19 -3.04 2.33
C LEU A 45 -9.04 -3.91 1.08
N LEU A 46 -8.03 -4.80 1.04
CA LEU A 46 -7.79 -5.68 -0.11
C LEU A 46 -8.97 -6.62 -0.38
N ALA A 47 -9.61 -7.14 0.68
CA ALA A 47 -10.82 -7.95 0.56
C ALA A 47 -11.99 -7.16 -0.03
N ALA A 48 -12.17 -5.91 0.40
CA ALA A 48 -13.26 -5.03 -0.03
C ALA A 48 -13.06 -4.37 -1.40
N LEU A 49 -11.84 -4.40 -1.96
CA LEU A 49 -11.61 -3.92 -3.32
C LEU A 49 -12.49 -4.70 -4.31
N PRO A 50 -13.18 -4.01 -5.24
CA PRO A 50 -14.09 -4.64 -6.17
C PRO A 50 -13.33 -5.54 -7.14
N ASP A 51 -13.93 -6.67 -7.49
CA ASP A 51 -13.50 -7.53 -8.59
C ASP A 51 -14.12 -6.99 -9.89
N ASP A 52 -13.53 -5.91 -10.40
CA ASP A 52 -14.01 -5.17 -11.58
C ASP A 52 -13.03 -5.38 -12.74
N PRO A 53 -13.47 -5.88 -13.91
CA PRO A 53 -12.62 -6.05 -15.09
C PRO A 53 -11.93 -4.77 -15.58
N GLN A 54 -12.46 -3.59 -15.26
CA GLN A 54 -11.84 -2.30 -15.57
C GLN A 54 -10.65 -1.97 -14.65
N LEU A 55 -10.43 -2.73 -13.58
CA LEU A 55 -9.39 -2.51 -12.59
C LEU A 55 -8.48 -3.73 -12.48
N GLN A 56 -7.22 -3.58 -12.88
CA GLN A 56 -6.20 -4.62 -12.77
C GLN A 56 -5.27 -4.29 -11.61
N TYR A 57 -5.29 -5.10 -10.56
CA TYR A 57 -4.47 -4.85 -9.37
C TYR A 57 -3.17 -5.64 -9.40
N HIS A 58 -2.08 -4.95 -9.08
CA HIS A 58 -0.77 -5.53 -8.83
C HIS A 58 -0.40 -5.32 -7.37
N LEU A 59 -0.35 -6.40 -6.59
CA LEU A 59 -0.09 -6.37 -5.16
C LEU A 59 1.39 -6.63 -4.87
N TYR A 60 2.05 -5.71 -4.16
CA TYR A 60 3.43 -5.88 -3.72
C TYR A 60 3.49 -6.19 -2.23
N THR A 61 4.07 -7.33 -1.89
CA THR A 61 4.19 -7.81 -0.51
C THR A 61 5.65 -8.08 -0.15
N GLY A 62 5.94 -8.22 1.14
CA GLY A 62 7.24 -8.72 1.60
C GLY A 62 7.33 -10.23 1.48
N ARG A 63 8.39 -10.80 2.06
CA ARG A 63 8.68 -12.25 1.94
C ARG A 63 7.65 -13.15 2.65
N SER A 64 7.01 -12.66 3.71
CA SER A 64 5.97 -13.40 4.46
C SER A 64 4.59 -12.93 4.02
N GLU A 65 3.92 -13.77 3.24
CA GLU A 65 2.60 -13.52 2.65
C GLU A 65 1.54 -14.50 3.19
N GLN A 66 1.72 -15.02 4.39
CA GLN A 66 0.90 -16.11 4.93
C GLN A 66 -0.47 -15.66 5.46
N THR A 67 -0.81 -14.38 5.34
CA THR A 67 -1.93 -13.75 6.08
C THR A 67 -3.15 -13.40 5.24
N LEU A 68 -3.10 -13.52 3.91
CA LEU A 68 -4.24 -13.24 3.02
C LEU A 68 -4.98 -14.52 2.63
N ALA A 69 -6.32 -14.44 2.59
CA ALA A 69 -7.15 -15.54 2.11
C ALA A 69 -6.95 -15.75 0.61
N GLN A 70 -6.92 -17.01 0.15
CA GLN A 70 -6.67 -17.35 -1.25
C GLN A 70 -7.67 -16.69 -2.22
N GLN A 71 -8.93 -16.56 -1.79
CA GLN A 71 -9.96 -15.84 -2.55
C GLN A 71 -9.64 -14.35 -2.73
N THR A 72 -9.03 -13.71 -1.72
CA THR A 72 -8.58 -12.32 -1.84
C THR A 72 -7.44 -12.23 -2.85
N LEU A 73 -6.47 -13.15 -2.78
CA LEU A 73 -5.30 -13.18 -3.65
C LEU A 73 -5.63 -13.42 -5.13
N ALA A 74 -6.72 -14.14 -5.42
CA ALA A 74 -7.16 -14.41 -6.79
C ALA A 74 -7.43 -13.13 -7.61
N LYS A 75 -7.72 -12.00 -6.95
CA LYS A 75 -7.95 -10.69 -7.60
C LYS A 75 -6.65 -9.95 -7.97
N PHE A 76 -5.48 -10.44 -7.54
CA PHE A 76 -4.22 -9.70 -7.64
C PHE A 76 -3.15 -10.45 -8.41
N GLN A 77 -2.46 -9.74 -9.30
CA GLN A 77 -1.12 -10.13 -9.72
C GLN A 77 -0.16 -9.80 -8.59
N THR A 78 0.50 -10.81 -8.01
CA THR A 78 1.31 -10.60 -6.80
C THR A 78 2.80 -10.57 -7.14
N SER A 79 3.54 -9.62 -6.55
CA SER A 79 5.00 -9.58 -6.58
C SER A 79 5.57 -9.48 -5.19
N ARG A 80 6.34 -10.50 -4.81
CA ARG A 80 7.02 -10.55 -3.52
C ARG A 80 8.37 -9.88 -3.63
N SER A 81 8.70 -9.07 -2.63
CA SER A 81 10.03 -8.48 -2.52
C SER A 81 11.05 -9.52 -2.09
N ASN A 82 12.18 -9.57 -2.79
CA ASN A 82 13.35 -10.33 -2.36
C ASN A 82 14.15 -9.60 -1.27
N LEU A 83 13.81 -8.37 -0.88
CA LEU A 83 14.46 -7.66 0.22
C LEU A 83 13.77 -7.96 1.56
N PRO A 84 14.48 -7.91 2.70
CA PRO A 84 13.91 -8.06 4.04
C PRO A 84 13.15 -6.80 4.47
N THR A 85 12.01 -6.53 3.83
CA THR A 85 11.19 -5.32 4.00
C THR A 85 10.47 -5.23 5.36
N GLU A 86 10.57 -6.25 6.20
CA GLU A 86 10.23 -6.17 7.62
C GLU A 86 11.14 -5.17 8.35
N ARG A 87 12.38 -4.99 7.86
CA ARG A 87 13.33 -4.00 8.38
C ARG A 87 13.09 -2.65 7.74
N ALA A 88 12.93 -1.61 8.57
CA ALA A 88 12.55 -0.27 8.12
C ALA A 88 13.45 0.28 7.01
N LEU A 89 14.78 0.16 7.13
CA LEU A 89 15.72 0.67 6.11
C LEU A 89 15.54 -0.02 4.76
N TYR A 90 15.40 -1.34 4.73
CA TYR A 90 15.20 -2.09 3.48
C TYR A 90 13.84 -1.79 2.85
N ARG A 91 12.81 -1.58 3.67
CA ARG A 91 11.51 -1.11 3.19
C ARG A 91 11.60 0.26 2.54
N ILE A 92 12.28 1.21 3.18
CA ILE A 92 12.50 2.55 2.62
C ILE A 92 13.24 2.45 1.28
N LEU A 93 14.34 1.69 1.21
CA LEU A 93 15.08 1.51 -0.05
C LEU A 93 14.21 0.87 -1.13
N TRP A 94 13.42 -0.14 -0.77
CA TRP A 94 12.51 -0.80 -1.71
C TRP A 94 11.45 0.17 -2.23
N GLU A 95 10.80 0.93 -1.35
CA GLU A 95 9.77 1.91 -1.69
C GLU A 95 10.30 3.03 -2.58
N GLN A 96 11.53 3.48 -2.35
CA GLN A 96 12.11 4.61 -3.07
C GLN A 96 12.78 4.19 -4.39
N LEU A 97 13.25 2.95 -4.52
CA LEU A 97 14.05 2.51 -5.67
C LEU A 97 13.38 1.40 -6.48
N VAL A 98 13.00 0.31 -5.82
CA VAL A 98 12.49 -0.90 -6.51
C VAL A 98 11.07 -0.67 -7.00
N TRP A 99 10.20 -0.13 -6.15
CA TRP A 99 8.79 0.03 -6.50
C TRP A 99 8.55 0.99 -7.67
N PRO A 100 9.22 2.15 -7.78
CA PRO A 100 9.11 3.02 -8.97
C PRO A 100 9.61 2.36 -10.24
N ALA A 101 10.67 1.54 -10.16
CA ALA A 101 11.18 0.81 -11.31
C ALA A 101 10.16 -0.23 -11.80
N GLN A 102 9.60 -1.02 -10.88
CA GLN A 102 8.54 -1.99 -11.18
C GLN A 102 7.29 -1.29 -11.75
N ALA A 103 6.89 -0.16 -11.17
CA ALA A 103 5.75 0.62 -11.65
C ALA A 103 5.92 1.10 -13.09
N ARG A 104 7.15 1.46 -13.50
CA ARG A 104 7.46 1.82 -14.89
C ARG A 104 7.42 0.60 -15.80
N GLN A 105 8.10 -0.48 -15.42
CA GLN A 105 8.15 -1.72 -16.20
C GLN A 105 6.75 -2.33 -16.42
N GLN A 106 5.90 -2.29 -15.40
CA GLN A 106 4.55 -2.82 -15.44
C GLN A 106 3.52 -1.80 -15.94
N GLN A 107 3.97 -0.62 -16.38
CA GLN A 107 3.14 0.45 -16.93
C GLN A 107 1.92 0.77 -16.04
N LEU A 108 2.14 0.87 -14.73
CA LEU A 108 1.07 1.18 -13.79
C LEU A 108 0.54 2.60 -13.99
N ASP A 109 -0.78 2.75 -13.87
CA ASP A 109 -1.49 4.02 -14.05
C ASP A 109 -1.65 4.76 -12.73
N LEU A 110 -1.81 4.01 -11.63
CA LEU A 110 -2.04 4.53 -10.30
C LEU A 110 -1.24 3.72 -9.28
N LEU A 111 -0.62 4.39 -8.31
CA LEU A 111 -0.02 3.73 -7.16
C LEU A 111 -0.86 3.97 -5.91
N HIS A 112 -1.01 2.95 -5.08
CA HIS A 112 -1.59 3.06 -3.75
C HIS A 112 -0.57 2.59 -2.72
N SER A 113 0.00 3.53 -1.98
CA SER A 113 0.93 3.24 -0.90
C SER A 113 0.21 3.06 0.43
N LEU A 114 0.30 1.86 0.99
CA LEU A 114 -0.20 1.52 2.33
C LEU A 114 0.89 1.61 3.39
N ALA A 115 1.89 2.47 3.18
CA ALA A 115 3.10 2.56 4.00
C ALA A 115 3.43 3.99 4.47
N PHE A 116 2.41 4.85 4.65
CA PHE A 116 2.53 6.25 5.11
C PHE A 116 3.30 7.22 4.17
N VAL A 117 4.01 6.71 3.16
CA VAL A 117 4.87 7.49 2.28
C VAL A 117 4.77 7.03 0.83
N THR A 118 5.09 7.92 -0.09
CA THR A 118 5.13 7.69 -1.54
C THR A 118 6.58 7.81 -2.04
N PRO A 119 6.92 7.19 -3.18
CA PRO A 119 8.26 7.35 -3.73
C PRO A 119 8.52 8.80 -4.15
N ILE A 120 9.72 9.33 -3.84
CA ILE A 120 10.06 10.75 -4.13
C ILE A 120 9.96 11.05 -5.62
N LEU A 121 10.50 10.16 -6.45
CA LEU A 121 10.64 10.34 -7.89
C LEU A 121 9.51 9.67 -8.69
N ASN A 122 8.35 9.51 -8.06
CA ASN A 122 7.21 8.94 -8.78
C ASN A 122 6.59 9.97 -9.74
N ARG A 123 6.30 9.52 -10.96
CA ARG A 123 5.60 10.32 -11.98
C ARG A 123 4.13 9.91 -12.16
N ARG A 124 3.69 8.88 -11.43
CA ARG A 124 2.32 8.36 -11.50
C ARG A 124 1.44 9.02 -10.44
N PRO A 125 0.14 9.25 -10.72
CA PRO A 125 -0.85 9.52 -9.69
C PRO A 125 -0.68 8.52 -8.54
N THR A 126 -0.72 9.02 -7.30
CA THR A 126 -0.46 8.19 -6.12
C THR A 126 -1.44 8.51 -5.00
N ILE A 127 -2.03 7.47 -4.44
CA ILE A 127 -2.78 7.52 -3.20
C ILE A 127 -1.85 7.06 -2.08
N VAL A 128 -1.83 7.79 -0.97
CA VAL A 128 -1.17 7.36 0.26
C VAL A 128 -2.21 7.17 1.35
N THR A 129 -2.12 6.05 2.05
CA THR A 129 -2.88 5.83 3.28
C THR A 129 -1.99 6.14 4.47
N VAL A 130 -2.42 7.11 5.27
CA VAL A 130 -1.81 7.51 6.54
C VAL A 130 -2.76 7.08 7.64
N TYR A 131 -2.31 6.19 8.52
CA TYR A 131 -3.16 5.58 9.55
C TYR A 131 -3.30 6.44 10.79
N ASP A 132 -2.22 7.11 11.16
CA ASP A 132 -2.11 7.98 12.32
C ASP A 132 -0.91 8.92 12.14
N LEU A 133 -0.80 9.91 13.03
CA LEU A 133 0.30 10.86 13.10
C LEU A 133 1.08 10.75 14.42
N SER A 134 1.11 9.55 15.02
CA SER A 134 1.74 9.34 16.33
C SER A 134 3.23 9.72 16.33
N PHE A 135 3.91 9.55 15.19
CA PHE A 135 5.31 9.98 15.00
C PHE A 135 5.49 11.51 15.06
N LEU A 136 4.42 12.31 14.95
CA LEU A 136 4.45 13.76 15.17
C LEU A 136 4.12 14.12 16.62
N HIS A 137 3.17 13.43 17.24
CA HIS A 137 2.66 13.75 18.58
C HIS A 137 3.49 13.14 19.72
N TYR A 138 4.12 11.98 19.49
CA TYR A 138 4.92 11.24 20.47
C TYR A 138 6.28 10.84 19.87
N PRO A 139 7.12 11.80 19.45
CA PRO A 139 8.36 11.53 18.73
C PRO A 139 9.35 10.65 19.53
N GLU A 140 9.32 10.71 20.86
CA GLU A 140 10.12 9.91 21.78
C GLU A 140 9.80 8.41 21.74
N ALA A 141 8.61 8.03 21.26
CA ALA A 141 8.21 6.63 21.11
C ALA A 141 8.83 5.95 19.88
N PHE A 142 9.56 6.70 19.04
CA PHE A 142 10.13 6.21 17.78
C PHE A 142 11.66 6.39 17.75
N PRO A 143 12.41 5.47 17.11
CA PRO A 143 13.80 5.71 16.77
C PRO A 143 13.96 7.00 15.96
N ARG A 144 14.89 7.88 16.35
CA ARG A 144 15.03 9.24 15.79
C ARG A 144 15.02 9.29 14.26
N LEU A 145 15.77 8.40 13.60
CA LEU A 145 15.84 8.36 12.13
C LEU A 145 14.51 7.93 11.49
N GLN A 146 13.81 6.98 12.10
CA GLN A 146 12.48 6.56 11.64
C GLN A 146 11.46 7.68 11.84
N GLN A 147 11.50 8.36 12.98
CA GLN A 147 10.63 9.48 13.30
C GLN A 147 10.81 10.62 12.29
N LEU A 148 12.05 11.04 12.04
CA LEU A 148 12.36 12.12 11.10
C LEU A 148 11.93 11.75 9.68
N TYR A 149 12.17 10.50 9.27
CA TYR A 149 11.74 9.99 7.97
C TYR A 149 10.21 10.08 7.83
N LEU A 150 9.44 9.54 8.78
CA LEU A 150 7.97 9.59 8.72
C LEU A 150 7.46 11.03 8.73
N ALA A 151 7.96 11.86 9.65
CA ALA A 151 7.54 13.26 9.79
C ALA A 151 7.74 14.07 8.49
N THR A 152 8.89 13.91 7.84
CA THR A 152 9.21 14.65 6.62
C THR A 152 8.53 14.07 5.38
N GLN A 153 8.58 12.75 5.22
CA GLN A 153 8.15 12.08 4.00
C GLN A 153 6.64 11.94 3.93
N THR A 154 5.95 11.66 5.05
CA THR A 154 4.47 11.63 5.06
C THR A 154 3.91 13.00 4.70
N ARG A 155 4.48 14.09 5.25
CA ARG A 155 4.08 15.45 4.90
C ARG A 155 4.25 15.73 3.40
N ARG A 156 5.35 15.28 2.80
CA ARG A 156 5.55 15.42 1.34
C ARG A 156 4.50 14.61 0.57
N SER A 157 4.22 13.39 1.00
CA SER A 157 3.33 12.46 0.32
C SER A 157 1.86 12.87 0.30
N CYS A 158 1.45 13.80 1.17
CA CYS A 158 0.10 14.33 1.23
C CYS A 158 -0.09 15.66 0.48
N ARG A 159 0.90 16.11 -0.30
CA ARG A 159 0.80 17.30 -1.18
C ARG A 159 0.45 16.89 -2.59
#